data_AF-A0A2V8UDT6-F1
#
_entry.id   AF-A0A2V8UDT6-F1
#
_cell.length_a   1.000
_cell.length_b   1.000
_cell.length_c   1.000
_cell.angle_alpha   90.00
_cell.angle_beta   90.00
_cell.angle_gamma   90.00
#
_symmetry.space_group_name_H-M   'P 1'
#
loop_
_entity.id
_entity.type
_entity.pdbx_description
1 polymer ?
#
loop_
_entity_poly.entity_id
_entity_poly.type
_entity_poly.pdbx_seq_one_letter_code
_entity_poly.pdbx_strand_id
1 'polypeptide(L)'
;MTKRIRIVLLFAALSLAAAQQIPRPEYPQPQFEREHWLNLNGLWEFEFDDANRGLTEDWAETGKAFSRRITVPFCFESTKSGIGDTSFHPWAWYRRSFSVPPDWKGRRVLLHFGAVDYRSMVWVNGRFAGRHEGGNVPFQFDITRYLKDGANTVTVRADDPPTDRYIPRGKQYWEPKSASIFYTRTSGIWQTVWLEAAGESYLTGVHITPGNDGSVRLDARIGRPQADLEFVATVRFKGKRVAESTVTTDGPRASMVLLISEPHLWWPSTPQLYDVSFDLRHGSAMVDHVNSYFGFRSVTIENDRVLINGHPTFLKFVLDQGYWPESILTPPSDDAIQYDIRMTKEMGFNGARKHQKLEDPRFLYWADRMGFLVSSEMANAYLFDDGYVQRFTREWMDAMERDYNHPSIIIWVPINESWGVPNLHDPRQQNHLKEVYTLTHSMDATRPVIDNEGWEHTDMTDLFALHDYARTGDLLYERYKDLGKAGTKVPSNGRAALAPGYAYNGSPFYLSEFGGIAYIPAGHEVPKESWGYSGVEKTADSALERLRGLYNAIARVPAWAGLCYTQLTDVEQEINGLMTDDRKPKFDVNAVKAINDMVQ
;
A
#
# COMPACT_ATOMS: atom_id res chain seq x y z
N MET A 1 10.85 79.35 -15.11
CA MET A 1 10.47 79.04 -13.71
C MET A 1 9.40 77.96 -13.73
N THR A 2 9.51 77.00 -12.80
CA THR A 2 8.51 76.00 -12.35
C THR A 2 8.00 74.94 -13.35
N LYS A 3 8.72 73.80 -13.40
CA LYS A 3 8.26 72.51 -13.93
C LYS A 3 7.45 71.75 -12.86
N ARG A 4 6.33 71.16 -13.28
CA ARG A 4 5.47 70.25 -12.51
C ARG A 4 6.16 68.90 -12.30
N ILE A 5 6.13 68.39 -11.06
CA ILE A 5 6.59 67.07 -10.65
C ILE A 5 5.46 66.06 -10.94
N ARG A 6 5.76 65.01 -11.71
CA ARG A 6 4.94 63.78 -11.80
C ARG A 6 5.58 62.73 -10.89
N ILE A 7 4.84 62.28 -9.89
CA ILE A 7 5.16 61.13 -9.06
C ILE A 7 4.83 59.88 -9.90
N VAL A 8 5.85 59.06 -10.17
CA VAL A 8 5.69 57.72 -10.75
C VAL A 8 5.64 56.74 -9.58
N LEU A 9 4.46 56.17 -9.33
CA LEU A 9 4.25 55.02 -8.45
C LEU A 9 4.82 53.77 -9.14
N LEU A 10 5.99 53.32 -8.70
CA LEU A 10 6.47 51.96 -8.98
C LEU A 10 5.71 51.01 -8.02
N PHE A 11 4.73 50.29 -8.55
CA PHE A 11 4.17 49.13 -7.86
C PHE A 11 5.18 47.99 -7.91
N ALA A 12 5.98 47.85 -6.86
CA ALA A 12 6.63 46.58 -6.55
C ALA A 12 5.53 45.64 -6.03
N ALA A 13 5.00 44.79 -6.90
CA ALA A 13 4.20 43.64 -6.50
C ALA A 13 5.13 42.62 -5.80
N LEU A 14 5.42 42.87 -4.53
CA LEU A 14 5.85 41.84 -3.59
C LEU A 14 4.72 40.83 -3.51
N SER A 15 4.88 39.74 -4.26
CA SER A 15 4.07 38.53 -4.11
C SER A 15 4.31 37.98 -2.70
N LEU A 16 3.48 38.40 -1.75
CA LEU A 16 3.17 37.62 -0.56
C LEU A 16 2.32 36.43 -1.00
N ALA A 17 2.92 35.52 -1.78
CA ALA A 17 2.48 34.14 -1.76
C ALA A 17 2.96 33.62 -0.41
N ALA A 18 2.04 33.45 0.55
CA ALA A 18 2.28 32.50 1.62
C ALA A 18 2.79 31.23 0.94
N ALA A 19 4.01 30.79 1.25
CA ALA A 19 4.57 29.58 0.66
C ALA A 19 3.55 28.48 0.89
N GLN A 20 2.83 28.09 -0.17
CA GLN A 20 1.81 27.08 -0.06
C GLN A 20 2.53 25.81 0.36
N GLN A 21 2.26 25.32 1.57
CA GLN A 21 2.93 24.16 2.13
C GLN A 21 2.74 22.99 1.15
N ILE A 22 3.85 22.40 0.69
CA ILE A 22 3.83 21.28 -0.24
C ILE A 22 3.11 20.12 0.46
N PRO A 23 1.99 19.62 -0.08
CA PRO A 23 1.30 18.49 0.53
C PRO A 23 2.15 17.23 0.35
N ARG A 24 2.19 16.39 1.40
CA ARG A 24 3.04 15.18 1.44
C ARG A 24 4.50 15.50 1.08
N PRO A 25 5.18 16.35 1.90
CA PRO A 25 6.52 16.85 1.60
C PRO A 25 7.64 15.81 1.82
N GLU A 26 7.34 14.69 2.46
CA GLU A 26 8.27 13.60 2.72
C GLU A 26 8.70 12.85 1.45
N TYR A 27 9.86 12.17 1.51
CA TYR A 27 10.31 11.32 0.40
C TYR A 27 9.35 10.11 0.23
N PRO A 28 8.82 9.86 -0.98
CA PRO A 28 7.73 8.89 -1.15
C PRO A 28 8.13 7.41 -0.98
N GLN A 29 9.39 7.05 -1.21
CA GLN A 29 9.86 5.65 -1.19
C GLN A 29 11.04 5.43 -0.22
N PRO A 30 10.78 5.30 1.10
CA PRO A 30 11.84 5.28 2.12
C PRO A 30 12.78 4.08 2.07
N GLN A 31 12.39 3.01 1.35
CA GLN A 31 13.21 1.82 1.11
C GLN A 31 14.25 2.02 -0.02
N PHE A 32 14.20 3.14 -0.74
CA PHE A 32 15.05 3.42 -1.89
C PHE A 32 15.19 4.94 -2.11
N GLU A 33 15.89 5.62 -1.20
CA GLU A 33 15.98 7.07 -1.13
C GLU A 33 17.22 7.65 -1.83
N ARG A 34 17.02 8.60 -2.74
CA ARG A 34 18.09 9.46 -3.27
C ARG A 34 18.06 10.83 -2.63
N GLU A 35 19.25 11.34 -2.28
CA GLU A 35 19.40 12.67 -1.68
C GLU A 35 18.95 13.80 -2.63
N HIS A 36 19.27 13.67 -3.92
CA HIS A 36 18.91 14.66 -4.92
C HIS A 36 17.56 14.36 -5.54
N TRP A 37 16.51 14.95 -4.97
CA TRP A 37 15.14 14.81 -5.45
C TRP A 37 14.37 16.12 -5.41
N LEU A 38 13.24 16.18 -6.13
CA LEU A 38 12.34 17.33 -6.16
C LEU A 38 10.88 16.86 -6.11
N ASN A 39 10.14 17.31 -5.09
CA ASN A 39 8.72 17.03 -4.96
C ASN A 39 7.88 17.87 -5.97
N LEU A 40 7.03 17.20 -6.75
CA LEU A 40 6.12 17.83 -7.72
C LEU A 40 4.65 17.85 -7.25
N ASN A 41 4.38 17.64 -5.96
CA ASN A 41 3.06 17.85 -5.35
C ASN A 41 2.70 19.33 -5.24
N GLY A 42 1.41 19.61 -5.06
CA GLY A 42 0.82 20.95 -5.03
C GLY A 42 -0.10 21.18 -6.22
N LEU A 43 -0.27 22.43 -6.63
CA LEU A 43 -1.26 22.82 -7.63
C LEU A 43 -0.82 22.49 -9.07
N TRP A 44 -1.65 21.78 -9.82
CA TRP A 44 -1.50 21.46 -11.24
C TRP A 44 -2.66 22.07 -12.03
N GLU A 45 -2.44 22.29 -13.32
CA GLU A 45 -3.51 22.51 -14.30
C GLU A 45 -4.27 21.21 -14.52
N PHE A 46 -5.60 21.31 -14.67
CA PHE A 46 -6.46 20.14 -14.75
C PHE A 46 -7.62 20.33 -15.73
N GLU A 47 -7.98 19.28 -16.46
CA GLU A 47 -9.13 19.27 -17.36
C GLU A 47 -9.75 17.86 -17.44
N PHE A 48 -11.08 17.78 -17.37
CA PHE A 48 -11.80 16.55 -17.71
C PHE A 48 -11.95 16.44 -19.23
N ASP A 49 -11.78 15.24 -19.76
CA ASP A 49 -11.87 14.94 -21.19
C ASP A 49 -12.97 13.94 -21.48
N ASP A 50 -14.20 14.25 -21.05
CA ASP A 50 -15.36 13.37 -21.17
C ASP A 50 -15.71 12.98 -22.62
N ALA A 51 -15.28 13.79 -23.60
CA ALA A 51 -15.44 13.53 -25.02
C ALA A 51 -14.26 12.75 -25.63
N ASN A 52 -13.23 12.41 -24.84
CA ASN A 52 -11.99 11.75 -25.24
C ASN A 52 -11.32 12.38 -26.48
N ARG A 53 -11.22 13.71 -26.49
CA ARG A 53 -10.68 14.49 -27.61
C ARG A 53 -9.21 14.84 -27.42
N GLY A 54 -8.68 14.74 -26.21
CA GLY A 54 -7.36 15.27 -25.88
C GLY A 54 -6.20 14.65 -26.65
N LEU A 55 -6.30 13.36 -27.00
CA LEU A 55 -5.32 12.71 -27.87
C LEU A 55 -5.46 13.17 -29.33
N THR A 56 -6.70 13.25 -29.84
CA THR A 56 -6.98 13.67 -31.23
C THR A 56 -6.65 15.14 -31.49
N GLU A 57 -6.68 15.97 -30.45
CA GLU A 57 -6.36 17.40 -30.48
C GLU A 57 -4.97 17.74 -29.93
N ASP A 58 -4.15 16.72 -29.66
CA ASP A 58 -2.78 16.86 -29.17
C ASP A 58 -2.65 17.81 -27.97
N TRP A 59 -3.50 17.68 -26.94
CA TRP A 59 -3.52 18.58 -25.77
C TRP A 59 -2.18 18.64 -25.02
N ALA A 60 -1.33 17.62 -25.18
CA ALA A 60 0.03 17.60 -24.67
C ALA A 60 0.97 18.61 -25.36
N GLU A 61 0.73 18.93 -26.64
CA GLU A 61 1.58 19.76 -27.49
C GLU A 61 0.96 21.14 -27.78
N THR A 62 -0.36 21.23 -27.93
CA THR A 62 -1.06 22.39 -28.51
C THR A 62 -1.22 23.58 -27.58
N GLY A 63 -0.64 23.55 -26.37
CA GLY A 63 -0.72 24.66 -25.40
C GLY A 63 -2.15 24.99 -24.96
N LYS A 64 -3.11 24.09 -25.20
CA LYS A 64 -4.52 24.24 -24.80
C LYS A 64 -4.61 24.63 -23.33
N ALA A 65 -5.28 25.73 -23.02
CA ALA A 65 -5.56 26.13 -21.65
C ALA A 65 -6.47 25.09 -20.98
N PHE A 66 -6.08 24.64 -19.78
CA PHE A 66 -6.91 23.79 -18.93
C PHE A 66 -7.70 24.68 -17.96
N SER A 67 -8.99 24.42 -17.84
CA SER A 67 -9.94 25.31 -17.17
C SER A 67 -9.92 25.20 -15.64
N ARG A 68 -9.36 24.12 -15.09
CA ARG A 68 -9.38 23.81 -13.66
C ARG A 68 -7.97 23.73 -13.08
N ARG A 69 -7.92 23.65 -11.76
CA ARG A 69 -6.72 23.37 -10.98
C ARG A 69 -7.01 22.21 -10.04
N ILE A 70 -6.00 21.39 -9.79
CA ILE A 70 -6.08 20.27 -8.85
C ILE A 70 -4.83 20.23 -7.96
N THR A 71 -5.00 19.87 -6.69
CA THR A 71 -3.88 19.65 -5.76
C THR A 71 -3.46 18.18 -5.78
N VAL A 72 -2.33 17.90 -6.42
CA VAL A 72 -1.65 16.59 -6.39
C VAL A 72 -0.94 16.45 -5.03
N PRO A 73 -1.00 15.29 -4.35
CA PRO A 73 -1.34 13.98 -4.88
C PRO A 73 -2.76 13.51 -4.59
N PHE A 74 -3.74 14.40 -4.46
CA PHE A 74 -5.11 13.98 -4.18
C PHE A 74 -5.90 13.75 -5.47
N CYS A 75 -6.60 12.62 -5.56
CA CYS A 75 -7.52 12.30 -6.66
C CYS A 75 -8.67 13.33 -6.74
N PHE A 76 -9.25 13.51 -7.92
CA PHE A 76 -10.23 14.59 -8.15
C PHE A 76 -11.54 14.38 -7.37
N GLU A 77 -11.86 13.14 -7.01
CA GLU A 77 -13.00 12.81 -6.14
C GLU A 77 -12.80 13.34 -4.71
N SER A 78 -11.56 13.47 -4.26
CA SER A 78 -11.30 13.92 -2.88
C SER A 78 -11.44 15.43 -2.75
N THR A 79 -11.96 15.88 -1.61
CA THR A 79 -12.12 17.31 -1.32
C THR A 79 -10.77 18.01 -1.13
N LYS A 80 -9.72 17.30 -0.69
CA LYS A 80 -8.35 17.85 -0.59
C LYS A 80 -7.71 18.19 -1.93
N SER A 81 -8.22 17.64 -3.03
CA SER A 81 -7.78 18.01 -4.38
C SER A 81 -8.22 19.43 -4.76
N GLY A 82 -9.24 19.97 -4.09
CA GLY A 82 -9.93 21.20 -4.47
C GLY A 82 -11.03 21.02 -5.52
N ILE A 83 -11.30 19.79 -5.97
CA ILE A 83 -12.37 19.47 -6.93
C ILE A 83 -13.56 18.81 -6.21
N GLY A 84 -13.38 17.63 -5.61
CA GLY A 84 -14.43 16.94 -4.85
C GLY A 84 -15.59 16.41 -5.71
N ASP A 85 -15.34 16.13 -6.99
CA ASP A 85 -16.37 15.66 -7.93
C ASP A 85 -16.35 14.14 -7.99
N THR A 86 -17.38 13.50 -7.42
CA THR A 86 -17.50 12.05 -7.39
C THR A 86 -18.25 11.48 -8.60
N SER A 87 -18.53 12.26 -9.63
CA SER A 87 -19.15 11.74 -10.87
C SER A 87 -18.13 10.98 -11.73
N PHE A 88 -18.57 10.45 -12.87
CA PHE A 88 -17.73 9.65 -13.75
C PHE A 88 -17.01 10.53 -14.78
N HIS A 89 -15.69 10.58 -14.67
CA HIS A 89 -14.78 11.23 -15.62
C HIS A 89 -13.69 10.25 -16.05
N PRO A 90 -13.93 9.42 -17.07
CA PRO A 90 -13.00 8.35 -17.44
C PRO A 90 -11.63 8.85 -17.93
N TRP A 91 -11.57 10.09 -18.41
CA TRP A 91 -10.34 10.71 -18.91
C TRP A 91 -10.11 12.06 -18.26
N ALA A 92 -8.91 12.22 -17.73
CA ALA A 92 -8.49 13.47 -17.09
C ALA A 92 -7.07 13.84 -17.52
N TRP A 93 -6.82 15.13 -17.65
CA TRP A 93 -5.53 15.68 -18.03
C TRP A 93 -4.97 16.56 -16.93
N TYR A 94 -3.68 16.41 -16.69
CA TYR A 94 -2.91 17.16 -15.71
C TYR A 94 -1.76 17.84 -16.40
N ARG A 95 -1.41 19.06 -15.99
CA ARG A 95 -0.20 19.73 -16.48
C ARG A 95 0.47 20.56 -15.40
N ARG A 96 1.79 20.46 -15.31
CA ARG A 96 2.59 21.25 -14.36
C ARG A 96 3.91 21.69 -14.97
N SER A 97 4.28 22.92 -14.67
CA SER A 97 5.63 23.43 -14.93
C SER A 97 6.56 23.13 -13.76
N PHE A 98 7.81 22.83 -14.07
CA PHE A 98 8.88 22.60 -13.09
C PHE A 98 10.22 23.09 -13.63
N SER A 99 11.19 23.29 -12.76
CA SER A 99 12.56 23.63 -13.14
C SER A 99 13.49 22.58 -12.55
N VAL A 100 14.42 22.09 -13.36
CA VAL A 100 15.45 21.17 -12.88
C VAL A 100 16.51 21.99 -12.13
N PRO A 101 16.89 21.59 -10.90
CA PRO A 101 17.94 22.27 -10.15
C PRO A 101 19.26 22.37 -10.94
N PRO A 102 19.97 23.51 -10.94
CA PRO A 102 21.19 23.70 -11.73
C PRO A 102 22.33 22.73 -11.40
N ASP A 103 22.40 22.23 -10.16
CA ASP A 103 23.36 21.25 -9.66
C ASP A 103 23.12 19.83 -10.21
N TRP A 104 22.00 19.60 -10.92
CA TRP A 104 21.73 18.34 -11.63
C TRP A 104 22.28 18.33 -13.06
N LYS A 105 22.99 19.38 -13.48
CA LYS A 105 23.59 19.46 -14.82
C LYS A 105 24.50 18.25 -15.08
N GLY A 106 24.24 17.54 -16.18
CA GLY A 106 24.98 16.33 -16.57
C GLY A 106 24.52 15.05 -15.86
N ARG A 107 23.51 15.12 -15.00
CA ARG A 107 22.86 13.95 -14.40
C ARG A 107 21.67 13.49 -15.24
N ARG A 108 21.27 12.24 -15.02
CA ARG A 108 19.98 11.73 -15.48
C ARG A 108 18.88 12.28 -14.58
N VAL A 109 17.76 12.65 -15.19
CA VAL A 109 16.57 13.10 -14.46
C VAL A 109 15.48 12.06 -14.64
N LEU A 110 15.12 11.41 -13.54
CA LEU A 110 14.08 10.40 -13.48
C LEU A 110 12.79 11.06 -12.98
N LEU A 111 11.69 10.90 -13.71
CA LEU A 111 10.36 11.35 -13.30
C LEU A 111 9.58 10.16 -12.77
N HIS A 112 9.11 10.27 -11.54
CA HIS A 112 8.42 9.21 -10.81
C HIS A 112 6.97 9.59 -10.51
N PHE A 113 6.11 8.57 -10.53
CA PHE A 113 4.74 8.62 -10.06
C PHE A 113 4.56 7.51 -9.04
N GLY A 114 4.05 7.84 -7.85
CA GLY A 114 3.77 6.84 -6.81
C GLY A 114 2.65 5.89 -7.25
N ALA A 115 1.59 6.46 -7.82
CA ALA A 115 0.45 5.74 -8.39
C ALA A 115 -0.43 6.69 -9.21
N VAL A 116 -0.97 6.19 -10.32
CA VAL A 116 -1.98 6.87 -11.14
C VAL A 116 -3.05 5.86 -11.51
N ASP A 117 -4.27 6.02 -11.00
CA ASP A 117 -5.36 5.09 -11.29
C ASP A 117 -6.09 5.52 -12.59
N TYR A 118 -6.26 4.69 -13.61
CA TYR A 118 -5.71 3.34 -13.78
C TYR A 118 -4.59 3.27 -14.82
N ARG A 119 -4.77 3.93 -15.97
CA ARG A 119 -3.76 4.01 -17.04
C ARG A 119 -3.25 5.42 -17.16
N SER A 120 -1.96 5.57 -17.45
CA SER A 120 -1.36 6.89 -17.65
C SER A 120 -0.55 6.97 -18.94
N MET A 121 -0.56 8.16 -19.53
CA MET A 121 0.35 8.55 -20.61
C MET A 121 1.03 9.85 -20.20
N VAL A 122 2.34 9.95 -20.39
CA VAL A 122 3.15 11.07 -19.89
C VAL A 122 3.91 11.72 -21.04
N TRP A 123 3.89 13.05 -21.07
CA TRP A 123 4.67 13.88 -21.97
C TRP A 123 5.51 14.88 -21.19
N VAL A 124 6.72 15.15 -21.67
CA VAL A 124 7.59 16.21 -21.17
C VAL A 124 7.91 17.16 -22.31
N ASN A 125 7.59 18.44 -22.13
CA ASN A 125 7.69 19.48 -23.14
C ASN A 125 7.02 19.08 -24.48
N GLY A 126 5.82 18.49 -24.38
CA GLY A 126 5.04 17.99 -25.53
C GLY A 126 5.53 16.66 -26.10
N ARG A 127 6.69 16.13 -25.69
CA ARG A 127 7.21 14.87 -26.22
C ARG A 127 6.79 13.68 -25.36
N PHE A 128 6.30 12.62 -26.00
CA PHE A 128 5.87 11.40 -25.31
C PHE A 128 7.05 10.72 -24.59
N ALA A 129 6.91 10.56 -23.28
CA ALA A 129 7.89 9.92 -22.40
C ALA A 129 7.59 8.43 -22.20
N GLY A 130 6.31 8.07 -22.02
CA GLY A 130 5.90 6.68 -21.84
C GLY A 130 4.46 6.53 -21.35
N ARG A 131 4.08 5.29 -21.07
CA ARG A 131 2.76 4.90 -20.53
C ARG A 131 2.89 3.87 -19.41
N HIS A 132 1.89 3.81 -18.53
CA HIS A 132 1.75 2.82 -17.47
C HIS A 132 0.31 2.29 -17.41
N GLU A 133 0.13 1.04 -16.98
CA GLU A 133 -1.16 0.43 -16.65
C GLU A 133 -1.02 -0.25 -15.29
N GLY A 134 -1.89 0.12 -14.33
CA GLY A 134 -1.80 -0.30 -12.94
C GLY A 134 -2.08 0.89 -12.02
N GLY A 135 -2.97 0.72 -11.05
CA GLY A 135 -3.46 1.80 -10.19
C GLY A 135 -2.76 1.90 -8.83
N ASN A 136 -1.98 0.90 -8.44
CA ASN A 136 -1.49 0.75 -7.07
C ASN A 136 0.04 0.76 -6.92
N VAL A 137 0.78 0.67 -8.03
CA VAL A 137 2.25 0.54 -8.05
C VAL A 137 2.94 1.73 -8.72
N PRO A 138 4.18 2.07 -8.30
CA PRO A 138 4.91 3.19 -8.85
C PRO A 138 5.53 2.88 -10.22
N PHE A 139 5.77 3.93 -11.00
CA PHE A 139 6.51 3.85 -12.25
C PHE A 139 7.35 5.09 -12.49
N GLN A 140 8.34 4.98 -13.38
CA GLN A 140 9.27 6.06 -13.68
C GLN A 140 9.70 6.12 -15.14
N PHE A 141 10.17 7.30 -15.57
CA PHE A 141 10.79 7.52 -16.88
C PHE A 141 12.07 8.34 -16.76
N ASP A 142 13.13 7.94 -17.47
CA ASP A 142 14.30 8.79 -17.72
C ASP A 142 13.91 9.90 -18.71
N ILE A 143 13.66 11.10 -18.20
CA ILE A 143 13.18 12.24 -18.98
C ILE A 143 14.30 13.14 -19.49
N THR A 144 15.57 12.80 -19.24
CA THR A 144 16.74 13.64 -19.50
C THR A 144 16.75 14.23 -20.92
N ARG A 145 16.41 13.40 -21.92
CA ARG A 145 16.42 13.79 -23.34
C ARG A 145 15.29 14.74 -23.76
N TYR A 146 14.30 14.94 -22.91
CA TYR A 146 13.13 15.81 -23.17
C TYR A 146 13.28 17.17 -22.52
N LEU A 147 14.23 17.33 -21.60
CA LEU A 147 14.45 18.55 -20.86
C LEU A 147 15.02 19.66 -21.75
N LYS A 148 14.64 20.88 -21.43
CA LYS A 148 15.21 22.12 -21.97
C LYS A 148 15.72 22.98 -20.83
N ASP A 149 16.57 23.95 -21.15
CA ASP A 149 17.04 24.93 -20.18
C ASP A 149 15.86 25.74 -19.60
N GLY A 150 15.92 26.01 -18.28
CA GLY A 150 14.88 26.76 -17.57
C GLY A 150 13.62 25.93 -17.26
N ALA A 151 12.45 26.52 -17.49
CA ALA A 151 11.16 25.93 -17.14
C ALA A 151 10.79 24.80 -18.12
N ASN A 152 10.48 23.64 -17.57
CA ASN A 152 9.99 22.45 -18.25
C ASN A 152 8.52 22.21 -17.91
N THR A 153 7.82 21.44 -18.72
CA THR A 153 6.41 21.09 -18.49
C THR A 153 6.22 19.58 -18.56
N VAL A 154 5.52 19.02 -17.58
CA VAL A 154 4.99 17.65 -17.63
C VAL A 154 3.48 17.72 -17.87
N THR A 155 3.01 16.90 -18.80
CA THR A 155 1.58 16.69 -19.06
C THR A 155 1.27 15.21 -18.88
N VAL A 156 0.18 14.89 -18.20
CA VAL A 156 -0.25 13.52 -17.92
C VAL A 156 -1.70 13.37 -18.34
N ARG A 157 -2.01 12.29 -19.02
CA ARG A 157 -3.39 11.84 -19.25
C ARG A 157 -3.62 10.60 -18.40
N ALA A 158 -4.65 10.63 -17.56
CA ALA A 158 -5.18 9.47 -16.87
C ALA A 158 -6.40 8.92 -17.63
N ASP A 159 -6.50 7.59 -17.71
CA ASP A 159 -7.62 6.82 -18.25
C ASP A 159 -8.05 5.77 -17.23
N ASP A 160 -9.21 5.99 -16.62
CA ASP A 160 -9.82 5.09 -15.65
C ASP A 160 -11.28 4.82 -16.03
N PRO A 161 -11.57 3.70 -16.71
CA PRO A 161 -12.94 3.33 -17.05
C PRO A 161 -13.72 2.94 -15.77
N PRO A 162 -14.69 3.76 -15.30
CA PRO A 162 -15.28 3.58 -13.98
C PRO A 162 -16.14 2.31 -13.89
N THR A 163 -16.62 1.77 -15.01
CA THR A 163 -17.48 0.59 -15.07
C THR A 163 -16.75 -0.71 -15.47
N ASP A 164 -15.44 -0.65 -15.73
CA ASP A 164 -14.64 -1.84 -16.09
C ASP A 164 -14.32 -2.66 -14.83
N ARG A 165 -15.10 -3.71 -14.63
CA ARG A 165 -15.01 -4.65 -13.51
C ARG A 165 -13.91 -5.70 -13.64
N TYR A 166 -13.12 -5.68 -14.73
CA TYR A 166 -11.94 -6.52 -14.94
C TYR A 166 -10.64 -5.82 -14.50
N ILE A 167 -10.72 -4.57 -14.04
CA ILE A 167 -9.59 -3.83 -13.46
C ILE A 167 -9.43 -4.18 -11.97
N PRO A 168 -8.21 -4.47 -11.49
CA PRO A 168 -7.92 -4.66 -10.07
C PRO A 168 -8.09 -3.36 -9.26
N ARG A 169 -9.32 -3.09 -8.83
CA ARG A 169 -9.72 -1.81 -8.18
C ARG A 169 -10.05 -1.94 -6.69
N GLY A 170 -10.08 -3.17 -6.16
CA GLY A 170 -10.45 -3.41 -4.77
C GLY A 170 -11.87 -2.92 -4.48
N LYS A 171 -12.04 -2.18 -3.39
CA LYS A 171 -13.35 -1.68 -2.93
C LYS A 171 -13.85 -0.39 -3.58
N GLN A 172 -13.15 0.11 -4.60
CA GLN A 172 -13.61 1.26 -5.38
C GLN A 172 -14.85 0.89 -6.21
N TYR A 173 -15.97 1.60 -6.02
CA TYR A 173 -17.24 1.18 -6.61
C TYR A 173 -17.37 1.51 -8.10
N TRP A 174 -17.96 0.61 -8.89
CA TRP A 174 -18.21 0.80 -10.33
C TRP A 174 -19.54 1.50 -10.64
N GLU A 175 -20.30 1.89 -9.62
CA GLU A 175 -21.54 2.66 -9.75
C GLU A 175 -21.36 4.10 -9.24
N PRO A 176 -22.29 5.02 -9.57
CA PRO A 176 -22.12 6.44 -9.23
C PRO A 176 -22.12 6.76 -7.73
N LYS A 177 -22.65 5.89 -6.86
CA LYS A 177 -22.76 6.10 -5.42
C LYS A 177 -22.38 4.85 -4.66
N SER A 178 -21.57 4.99 -3.62
CA SER A 178 -21.20 3.90 -2.70
C SER A 178 -22.41 3.15 -2.18
N ALA A 179 -22.24 1.83 -2.03
CA ALA A 179 -23.26 0.94 -1.50
C ALA A 179 -22.62 -0.35 -1.00
N SER A 180 -23.29 -1.04 -0.07
CA SER A 180 -22.79 -2.29 0.51
C SER A 180 -21.37 -2.08 1.08
N ILE A 181 -20.41 -2.92 0.69
CA ILE A 181 -18.99 -2.90 1.06
C ILE A 181 -18.10 -2.14 0.06
N PHE A 182 -18.68 -1.37 -0.87
CA PHE A 182 -17.93 -0.60 -1.86
C PHE A 182 -18.03 0.91 -1.61
N TYR A 183 -16.93 1.62 -1.81
CA TYR A 183 -16.75 3.00 -1.39
C TYR A 183 -16.38 3.92 -2.56
N THR A 184 -16.17 5.20 -2.25
CA THR A 184 -15.77 6.21 -3.24
C THR A 184 -14.50 5.79 -4.00
N ARG A 185 -14.51 6.05 -5.30
CA ARG A 185 -13.38 5.80 -6.22
C ARG A 185 -12.25 6.79 -5.99
N THR A 186 -11.08 6.42 -6.50
CA THR A 186 -9.87 7.23 -6.57
C THR A 186 -9.37 7.16 -8.00
N SER A 187 -9.56 8.22 -8.78
CA SER A 187 -9.13 8.25 -10.17
C SER A 187 -7.98 9.25 -10.39
N GLY A 188 -7.09 8.92 -11.32
CA GLY A 188 -5.94 9.73 -11.68
C GLY A 188 -4.82 9.70 -10.65
N ILE A 189 -4.08 10.81 -10.52
CA ILE A 189 -2.89 10.88 -9.65
C ILE A 189 -3.33 10.92 -8.18
N TRP A 190 -3.05 9.85 -7.42
CA TRP A 190 -3.43 9.74 -6.01
C TRP A 190 -2.25 9.50 -5.04
N GLN A 191 -1.02 9.40 -5.56
CA GLN A 191 0.22 9.42 -4.78
C GLN A 191 1.22 10.43 -5.35
N THR A 192 2.27 10.71 -4.57
CA THR A 192 3.26 11.76 -4.88
C THR A 192 3.86 11.61 -6.28
N VAL A 193 4.11 12.75 -6.93
CA VAL A 193 4.91 12.84 -8.15
C VAL A 193 6.22 13.53 -7.80
N TRP A 194 7.36 13.01 -8.24
CA TRP A 194 8.66 13.60 -7.91
C TRP A 194 9.70 13.38 -9.02
N LEU A 195 10.80 14.13 -8.94
CA LEU A 195 11.99 13.92 -9.75
C LEU A 195 13.13 13.41 -8.89
N GLU A 196 14.01 12.62 -9.48
CA GLU A 196 15.31 12.24 -8.89
C GLU A 196 16.44 12.55 -9.86
N ALA A 197 17.60 12.91 -9.32
CA ALA A 197 18.84 13.04 -10.06
C ALA A 197 19.70 11.77 -9.89
N ALA A 198 19.99 11.09 -10.99
CA ALA A 198 20.75 9.86 -11.00
C ALA A 198 22.01 9.97 -11.87
N GLY A 199 22.95 9.04 -11.69
CA GLY A 199 24.14 8.93 -12.54
C GLY A 199 23.84 8.46 -13.97
N GLU A 200 24.86 8.44 -14.82
CA GLU A 200 24.76 7.88 -16.18
C GLU A 200 24.41 6.37 -16.17
N SER A 201 24.87 5.67 -15.13
CA SER A 201 24.37 4.37 -14.66
C SER A 201 23.79 4.56 -13.28
N TYR A 202 22.74 3.82 -12.92
CA TYR A 202 22.06 4.01 -11.64
C TYR A 202 21.37 2.74 -11.16
N LEU A 203 21.17 2.65 -9.85
CA LEU A 203 20.45 1.54 -9.24
C LEU A 203 18.95 1.66 -9.55
N THR A 204 18.29 0.58 -9.96
CA THR A 204 16.84 0.54 -10.19
C THR A 204 16.09 -0.22 -9.10
N GLY A 205 16.81 -0.87 -8.20
CA GLY A 205 16.28 -1.56 -7.03
C GLY A 205 17.35 -2.44 -6.39
N VAL A 206 17.20 -2.72 -5.10
CA VAL A 206 18.04 -3.66 -4.35
C VAL A 206 17.13 -4.50 -3.47
N HIS A 207 17.11 -5.82 -3.68
CA HIS A 207 16.53 -6.75 -2.72
C HIS A 207 17.49 -6.95 -1.56
N ILE A 208 16.96 -6.85 -0.34
CA ILE A 208 17.68 -7.05 0.90
C ILE A 208 17.06 -8.24 1.63
N THR A 209 17.78 -9.36 1.69
CA THR A 209 17.32 -10.59 2.35
C THR A 209 18.19 -10.87 3.58
N PRO A 210 17.80 -10.36 4.76
CA PRO A 210 18.52 -10.60 6.01
C PRO A 210 18.19 -11.96 6.62
N GLY A 211 19.21 -12.71 7.05
CA GLY A 211 19.10 -13.95 7.80
C GLY A 211 19.40 -13.73 9.29
N ASN A 212 18.66 -14.41 10.17
CA ASN A 212 18.87 -14.29 11.63
C ASN A 212 20.24 -14.80 12.11
N ASP A 213 21.03 -15.45 11.23
CA ASP A 213 22.43 -15.80 11.44
C ASP A 213 23.42 -14.64 11.22
N GLY A 214 22.90 -13.46 10.85
CA GLY A 214 23.69 -12.25 10.59
C GLY A 214 24.08 -12.10 9.12
N SER A 215 23.71 -13.04 8.25
CA SER A 215 23.90 -12.88 6.81
C SER A 215 22.93 -11.85 6.24
N VAL A 216 23.39 -11.04 5.29
CA VAL A 216 22.54 -10.11 4.54
C VAL A 216 22.87 -10.27 3.07
N ARG A 217 21.97 -10.93 2.33
CA ARG A 217 22.08 -11.04 0.89
C ARG A 217 21.51 -9.79 0.24
N LEU A 218 22.26 -9.22 -0.69
CA LEU A 218 21.90 -8.05 -1.47
C LEU A 218 21.91 -8.42 -2.96
N ASP A 219 20.81 -8.19 -3.65
CA ASP A 219 20.71 -8.36 -5.10
C ASP A 219 20.27 -7.04 -5.74
N ALA A 220 21.21 -6.35 -6.39
CA ALA A 220 21.01 -5.06 -7.04
C ALA A 220 20.67 -5.21 -8.53
N ARG A 221 19.82 -4.30 -9.02
CA ARG A 221 19.55 -4.07 -10.45
C ARG A 221 20.09 -2.71 -10.87
N ILE A 222 20.68 -2.66 -12.05
CA ILE A 222 21.36 -1.48 -12.58
C ILE A 222 20.73 -1.08 -13.92
N GLY A 223 20.24 0.15 -13.98
CA GLY A 223 19.83 0.82 -15.20
C GLY A 223 21.05 1.39 -15.92
N ARG A 224 21.07 1.24 -17.25
CA ARG A 224 22.16 1.71 -18.13
C ARG A 224 23.55 1.24 -17.65
N PRO A 225 23.78 -0.07 -17.47
CA PRO A 225 25.05 -0.56 -16.93
C PRO A 225 26.24 -0.15 -17.80
N GLN A 226 27.35 0.18 -17.15
CA GLN A 226 28.64 0.47 -17.77
C GLN A 226 29.66 -0.59 -17.34
N ALA A 227 30.74 -0.72 -18.09
CA ALA A 227 31.86 -1.57 -17.71
C ALA A 227 32.53 -1.04 -16.43
N ASP A 228 33.17 -1.94 -15.69
CA ASP A 228 34.02 -1.61 -14.53
C ASP A 228 33.31 -0.84 -13.41
N LEU A 229 31.99 -1.05 -13.27
CA LEU A 229 31.23 -0.56 -12.13
C LEU A 229 31.43 -1.47 -10.91
N GLU A 230 31.48 -0.84 -9.74
CA GLU A 230 31.48 -1.48 -8.44
C GLU A 230 30.21 -1.12 -7.68
N PHE A 231 29.56 -2.11 -7.09
CA PHE A 231 28.46 -1.95 -6.16
C PHE A 231 28.98 -2.09 -4.73
N VAL A 232 28.82 -1.05 -3.93
CA VAL A 232 29.29 -0.96 -2.53
C VAL A 232 28.09 -0.84 -1.62
N ALA A 233 28.03 -1.67 -0.58
CA ALA A 233 27.02 -1.58 0.46
C ALA A 233 27.68 -1.30 1.82
N THR A 234 27.20 -0.28 2.52
CA THR A 234 27.67 0.08 3.86
C THR A 234 26.52 0.03 4.85
N VAL A 235 26.63 -0.82 5.87
CA VAL A 235 25.60 -1.00 6.90
C VAL A 235 25.98 -0.30 8.19
N ARG A 236 25.03 0.41 8.78
CA ARG A 236 25.15 1.10 10.06
C ARG A 236 24.07 0.66 11.03
N PHE A 237 24.44 0.52 12.29
CA PHE A 237 23.52 0.30 13.40
C PHE A 237 23.72 1.40 14.43
N LYS A 238 22.64 2.13 14.75
CA LYS A 238 22.69 3.28 15.69
C LYS A 238 23.80 4.28 15.32
N GLY A 239 23.92 4.59 14.02
CA GLY A 239 24.90 5.51 13.46
C GLY A 239 26.34 4.97 13.35
N LYS A 240 26.64 3.76 13.84
CA LYS A 240 27.98 3.15 13.75
C LYS A 240 28.05 2.17 12.58
N ARG A 241 29.10 2.25 11.75
CA ARG A 241 29.35 1.27 10.68
C ARG A 241 29.63 -0.11 11.28
N VAL A 242 28.86 -1.11 10.88
CA VAL A 242 28.97 -2.50 11.35
C VAL A 242 29.42 -3.47 10.27
N ALA A 243 29.17 -3.16 8.99
CA ALA A 243 29.65 -3.95 7.85
C ALA A 243 29.81 -3.08 6.60
N GLU A 244 30.69 -3.50 5.71
CA GLU A 244 30.90 -2.90 4.39
C GLU A 244 31.42 -3.98 3.43
N SER A 245 30.95 -3.97 2.19
CA SER A 245 31.45 -4.86 1.13
C SER A 245 31.28 -4.22 -0.23
N THR A 246 32.11 -4.68 -1.17
CA THR A 246 32.16 -4.22 -2.55
C THR A 246 32.20 -5.43 -3.47
N VAL A 247 31.42 -5.39 -4.56
CA VAL A 247 31.54 -6.34 -5.67
C VAL A 247 31.57 -5.61 -7.00
N THR A 248 32.24 -6.18 -8.00
CA THR A 248 32.10 -5.73 -9.39
C THR A 248 30.73 -6.14 -9.91
N THR A 249 30.11 -5.28 -10.71
CA THR A 249 28.81 -5.56 -11.34
C THR A 249 28.97 -6.52 -12.50
N ASP A 250 27.97 -7.37 -12.73
CA ASP A 250 27.82 -8.20 -13.93
C ASP A 250 26.68 -7.65 -14.79
N GLY A 251 27.03 -6.78 -15.73
CA GLY A 251 26.06 -6.08 -16.57
C GLY A 251 24.98 -5.37 -15.74
N PRO A 252 23.69 -5.72 -15.89
CA PRO A 252 22.59 -5.07 -15.17
C PRO A 252 22.39 -5.56 -13.73
N ARG A 253 23.30 -6.39 -13.18
CA ARG A 253 23.14 -7.04 -11.86
C ARG A 253 24.39 -6.91 -11.01
N ALA A 254 24.21 -6.93 -9.70
CA ALA A 254 25.29 -7.19 -8.74
C ALA A 254 24.70 -7.94 -7.55
N SER A 255 25.41 -8.94 -7.05
CA SER A 255 24.98 -9.73 -5.89
C SER A 255 26.12 -9.86 -4.89
N MET A 256 25.80 -9.69 -3.60
CA MET A 256 26.77 -9.90 -2.52
C MET A 256 26.10 -10.45 -1.26
N VAL A 257 26.90 -11.02 -0.36
CA VAL A 257 26.49 -11.36 1.00
C VAL A 257 27.41 -10.62 1.98
N LEU A 258 26.80 -9.84 2.86
CA LEU A 258 27.46 -9.23 4.02
C LEU A 258 27.24 -10.11 5.25
N LEU A 259 28.16 -10.02 6.21
CA LEU A 259 28.02 -10.66 7.52
C LEU A 259 28.05 -9.59 8.61
N ILE A 260 27.04 -9.61 9.48
CA ILE A 260 26.94 -8.76 10.66
C ILE A 260 27.07 -9.66 11.88
N SER A 261 28.10 -9.41 12.70
CA SER A 261 28.27 -10.12 13.97
C SER A 261 27.17 -9.70 14.95
N GLU A 262 26.55 -10.67 15.61
CA GLU A 262 25.52 -10.46 16.65
C GLU A 262 24.35 -9.59 16.17
N PRO A 263 23.54 -10.06 15.20
CA PRO A 263 22.43 -9.27 14.66
C PRO A 263 21.37 -8.98 15.74
N HIS A 264 20.98 -7.71 15.85
CA HIS A 264 19.84 -7.28 16.66
C HIS A 264 18.56 -7.47 15.86
N LEU A 265 17.73 -8.43 16.28
CA LEU A 265 16.51 -8.79 15.57
C LEU A 265 15.43 -7.70 15.68
N TRP A 266 14.67 -7.54 14.61
CA TRP A 266 13.44 -6.76 14.59
C TRP A 266 12.31 -7.55 15.25
N TRP A 267 11.59 -6.87 16.13
CA TRP A 267 10.40 -7.38 16.82
C TRP A 267 9.31 -6.30 16.84
N PRO A 268 8.02 -6.67 16.88
CA PRO A 268 6.93 -5.70 17.07
C PRO A 268 7.08 -4.87 18.36
N SER A 269 7.69 -5.43 19.40
CA SER A 269 7.98 -4.75 20.67
C SER A 269 9.29 -3.96 20.66
N THR A 270 10.27 -4.38 19.86
CA THR A 270 11.60 -3.78 19.76
C THR A 270 12.07 -3.77 18.30
N PRO A 271 11.58 -2.83 17.47
CA PRO A 271 11.83 -2.82 16.02
C PRO A 271 13.26 -2.34 15.70
N GLN A 272 14.25 -3.20 15.90
CA GLN A 272 15.65 -2.90 15.56
C GLN A 272 15.81 -2.83 14.04
N LEU A 273 16.29 -1.70 13.55
CA LEU A 273 16.56 -1.46 12.13
C LEU A 273 18.02 -1.05 11.92
N TYR A 274 18.53 -1.40 10.75
CA TYR A 274 19.86 -1.08 10.28
C TYR A 274 19.74 -0.13 9.09
N ASP A 275 20.47 0.97 9.10
CA ASP A 275 20.58 1.84 7.94
C ASP A 275 21.57 1.21 6.96
N VAL A 276 21.26 1.20 5.68
CA VAL A 276 22.17 0.74 4.62
C VAL A 276 22.25 1.78 3.52
N SER A 277 23.47 2.09 3.09
CA SER A 277 23.72 2.92 1.93
C SER A 277 24.35 2.09 0.82
N PHE A 278 23.91 2.36 -0.40
CA PHE A 278 24.32 1.71 -1.63
C PHE A 278 25.00 2.73 -2.54
N ASP A 279 26.28 2.50 -2.85
CA ASP A 279 26.99 3.30 -3.84
C ASP A 279 27.22 2.47 -5.10
N LEU A 280 26.97 3.07 -6.25
CA LEU A 280 27.48 2.58 -7.53
C LEU A 280 28.71 3.44 -7.88
N ARG A 281 29.86 2.82 -8.11
CA ARG A 281 31.14 3.52 -8.34
C ARG A 281 31.77 3.11 -9.65
N HIS A 282 32.54 4.01 -10.24
CA HIS A 282 33.42 3.74 -11.36
C HIS A 282 34.82 4.26 -10.97
N GLY A 283 35.73 3.33 -10.63
CA GLY A 283 36.98 3.69 -9.97
C GLY A 283 36.74 4.49 -8.69
N SER A 284 37.35 5.67 -8.57
CA SER A 284 37.16 6.55 -7.40
C SER A 284 35.90 7.43 -7.46
N ALA A 285 35.16 7.43 -8.57
CA ALA A 285 34.00 8.29 -8.76
C ALA A 285 32.71 7.60 -8.30
N MET A 286 31.93 8.27 -7.46
CA MET A 286 30.57 7.85 -7.11
C MET A 286 29.62 8.24 -8.25
N VAL A 287 28.96 7.24 -8.82
CA VAL A 287 28.03 7.38 -9.95
C VAL A 287 26.60 7.54 -9.47
N ASP A 288 26.18 6.75 -8.47
CA ASP A 288 24.87 6.82 -7.86
C ASP A 288 24.96 6.49 -6.36
N HIS A 289 24.03 7.02 -5.58
CA HIS A 289 23.94 6.80 -4.13
C HIS A 289 22.49 6.68 -3.71
N VAL A 290 22.17 5.59 -3.02
CA VAL A 290 20.82 5.29 -2.52
C VAL A 290 20.89 4.89 -1.05
N ASN A 291 20.02 5.45 -0.22
CA ASN A 291 19.83 5.06 1.16
C ASN A 291 18.61 4.15 1.31
N SER A 292 18.69 3.23 2.26
CA SER A 292 17.64 2.29 2.60
C SER A 292 17.82 1.82 4.05
N TYR A 293 16.97 0.90 4.49
CA TYR A 293 17.08 0.27 5.79
C TYR A 293 16.48 -1.14 5.76
N PHE A 294 16.85 -1.96 6.72
CA PHE A 294 16.28 -3.30 6.86
C PHE A 294 16.24 -3.72 8.33
N GLY A 295 15.47 -4.78 8.62
CA GLY A 295 15.40 -5.42 9.93
C GLY A 295 15.61 -6.92 9.80
N PHE A 296 16.38 -7.51 10.71
CA PHE A 296 16.54 -8.97 10.78
C PHE A 296 15.28 -9.59 11.39
N ARG A 297 14.54 -10.37 10.60
CA ARG A 297 13.36 -11.10 11.08
C ARG A 297 13.16 -12.38 10.26
N SER A 298 12.68 -13.44 10.89
CA SER A 298 12.10 -14.61 10.19
C SER A 298 10.60 -14.74 10.47
N VAL A 299 9.84 -15.23 9.47
CA VAL A 299 8.48 -15.77 9.66
C VAL A 299 8.53 -17.23 9.25
N THR A 300 8.09 -18.12 10.13
CA THR A 300 7.91 -19.54 9.79
C THR A 300 6.55 -20.02 10.27
N ILE A 301 6.09 -21.12 9.71
CA ILE A 301 4.91 -21.84 10.19
C ILE A 301 5.35 -23.22 10.64
N GLU A 302 5.18 -23.48 11.93
CA GLU A 302 5.60 -24.73 12.58
C GLU A 302 4.56 -25.13 13.62
N ASN A 303 4.19 -26.42 13.66
CA ASN A 303 3.26 -26.98 14.64
C ASN A 303 1.96 -26.17 14.79
N ASP A 304 1.30 -25.90 13.66
CA ASP A 304 0.03 -25.15 13.58
C ASP A 304 0.10 -23.72 14.11
N ARG A 305 1.28 -23.10 14.11
CA ARG A 305 1.51 -21.74 14.63
C ARG A 305 2.34 -20.92 13.68
N VAL A 306 2.10 -19.61 13.68
CA VAL A 306 2.99 -18.61 13.09
C VAL A 306 4.08 -18.28 14.10
N LEU A 307 5.34 -18.33 13.66
CA LEU A 307 6.51 -18.03 14.47
C LEU A 307 7.19 -16.77 13.91
N ILE A 308 7.47 -15.81 14.78
CA ILE A 308 8.34 -14.67 14.47
C ILE A 308 9.66 -14.91 15.19
N ASN A 309 10.77 -14.94 14.44
CA ASN A 309 12.11 -15.25 14.96
C ASN A 309 12.17 -16.57 15.75
N GLY A 310 11.38 -17.57 15.35
CA GLY A 310 11.30 -18.87 16.03
C GLY A 310 10.41 -18.89 17.28
N HIS A 311 9.71 -17.79 17.60
CA HIS A 311 8.80 -17.72 18.73
C HIS A 311 7.34 -17.70 18.28
N PRO A 312 6.48 -18.60 18.80
CA PRO A 312 5.05 -18.59 18.52
C PRO A 312 4.43 -17.22 18.77
N THR A 313 3.70 -16.72 17.77
CA THR A 313 3.08 -15.39 17.80
C THR A 313 1.63 -15.53 17.35
N PHE A 314 0.69 -15.31 18.27
CA PHE A 314 -0.72 -15.21 17.91
C PHE A 314 -0.97 -13.89 17.18
N LEU A 315 -1.48 -13.97 15.96
CA LEU A 315 -1.77 -12.77 15.17
C LEU A 315 -3.02 -12.10 15.72
N LYS A 316 -2.88 -10.86 16.21
CA LYS A 316 -3.99 -10.03 16.70
C LYS A 316 -4.11 -8.85 15.75
N PHE A 317 -4.74 -9.08 14.61
CA PHE A 317 -4.85 -8.08 13.57
C PHE A 317 -6.18 -7.32 13.65
N VAL A 318 -6.18 -6.14 13.05
CA VAL A 318 -7.39 -5.38 12.72
C VAL A 318 -7.44 -5.20 11.20
N LEU A 319 -8.63 -5.25 10.62
CA LEU A 319 -8.83 -4.92 9.22
C LEU A 319 -8.76 -3.41 9.05
N ASP A 320 -7.93 -2.93 8.13
CA ASP A 320 -7.75 -1.50 7.86
C ASP A 320 -7.91 -1.20 6.36
N GLN A 321 -9.02 -0.53 6.04
CA GLN A 321 -9.41 -0.12 4.68
C GLN A 321 -8.51 0.97 4.09
N GLY A 322 -7.86 1.78 4.94
CA GLY A 322 -7.06 2.92 4.51
C GLY A 322 -7.84 4.02 3.78
N TYR A 323 -9.13 4.21 4.10
CA TYR A 323 -9.97 5.30 3.59
C TYR A 323 -9.99 6.51 4.54
N TRP A 324 -9.89 7.70 3.98
CA TRP A 324 -9.78 8.97 4.70
C TRP A 324 -10.87 9.96 4.31
N PRO A 325 -11.56 10.58 5.28
CA PRO A 325 -12.44 11.75 5.17
C PRO A 325 -12.49 12.47 3.84
N GLU A 326 -11.36 13.16 3.65
CA GLU A 326 -11.20 14.24 2.69
C GLU A 326 -10.22 13.87 1.57
N SER A 327 -9.50 12.75 1.71
CA SER A 327 -8.41 12.33 0.80
C SER A 327 -8.56 10.90 0.26
N ILE A 328 -9.63 10.21 0.63
CA ILE A 328 -9.99 8.88 0.13
C ILE A 328 -8.85 7.89 0.37
N LEU A 329 -8.13 7.42 -0.65
CA LEU A 329 -7.05 6.43 -0.47
C LEU A 329 -5.71 7.04 -0.07
N THR A 330 -5.51 8.34 -0.23
CA THR A 330 -4.24 9.01 0.09
C THR A 330 -4.20 9.36 1.58
N PRO A 331 -3.25 8.83 2.38
CA PRO A 331 -3.08 9.26 3.76
C PRO A 331 -2.82 10.78 3.85
N PRO A 332 -3.45 11.50 4.81
CA PRO A 332 -3.25 12.94 4.99
C PRO A 332 -1.81 13.34 5.32
N SER A 333 -1.13 12.54 6.14
CA SER A 333 0.22 12.79 6.64
C SER A 333 0.81 11.55 7.30
N ASP A 334 2.12 11.57 7.51
CA ASP A 334 2.81 10.61 8.37
C ASP A 334 2.25 10.54 9.80
N ASP A 335 1.82 11.67 10.36
CA ASP A 335 1.24 11.70 11.71
C ASP A 335 -0.10 10.96 11.77
N ALA A 336 -0.90 11.03 10.70
CA ALA A 336 -2.15 10.31 10.59
C ALA A 336 -1.91 8.79 10.50
N ILE A 337 -0.92 8.36 9.72
CA ILE A 337 -0.46 6.97 9.65
C ILE A 337 -0.01 6.48 11.04
N GLN A 338 0.87 7.24 11.70
CA GLN A 338 1.38 6.91 13.03
C GLN A 338 0.26 6.87 14.08
N TYR A 339 -0.76 7.71 13.95
CA TYR A 339 -1.94 7.68 14.81
C TYR A 339 -2.70 6.36 14.69
N ASP A 340 -3.02 5.92 13.46
CA ASP A 340 -3.74 4.66 13.24
C ASP A 340 -2.94 3.46 13.78
N ILE A 341 -1.62 3.41 13.54
CA ILE A 341 -0.73 2.36 14.09
C ILE A 341 -0.72 2.39 15.63
N ARG A 342 -0.57 3.58 16.23
CA ARG A 342 -0.53 3.74 17.68
C ARG A 342 -1.84 3.33 18.33
N MET A 343 -2.98 3.80 17.82
CA MET A 343 -4.30 3.45 18.33
C MET A 343 -4.54 1.94 18.24
N THR A 344 -4.14 1.32 17.14
CA THR A 344 -4.24 -0.14 16.96
C THR A 344 -3.45 -0.88 18.04
N LYS A 345 -2.21 -0.46 18.32
CA LYS A 345 -1.38 -1.03 19.40
C LYS A 345 -1.96 -0.77 20.79
N GLU A 346 -2.48 0.43 21.05
CA GLU A 346 -3.13 0.79 22.32
C GLU A 346 -4.38 -0.06 22.58
N MET A 347 -5.11 -0.47 21.54
CA MET A 347 -6.24 -1.40 21.60
C MET A 347 -5.82 -2.88 21.76
N GLY A 348 -4.51 -3.18 21.85
CA GLY A 348 -3.99 -4.53 22.10
C GLY A 348 -3.73 -5.39 20.86
N PHE A 349 -3.87 -4.84 19.67
CA PHE A 349 -3.50 -5.52 18.41
C PHE A 349 -2.00 -5.42 18.16
N ASN A 350 -1.44 -6.38 17.41
CA ASN A 350 -0.02 -6.42 17.05
C ASN A 350 0.24 -6.19 15.55
N GLY A 351 -0.82 -6.04 14.75
CA GLY A 351 -0.73 -5.75 13.33
C GLY A 351 -2.05 -5.37 12.69
N ALA A 352 -2.02 -5.18 11.37
CA ALA A 352 -3.21 -4.98 10.56
C ALA A 352 -3.15 -5.80 9.27
N ARG A 353 -4.34 -6.15 8.78
CA ARG A 353 -4.54 -6.58 7.40
C ARG A 353 -4.98 -5.37 6.58
N LYS A 354 -4.18 -5.02 5.58
CA LYS A 354 -4.41 -3.87 4.70
C LYS A 354 -5.31 -4.30 3.56
N HIS A 355 -6.54 -3.78 3.50
CA HIS A 355 -7.62 -4.37 2.72
C HIS A 355 -8.32 -3.27 1.88
N GLN A 356 -8.66 -3.42 0.61
CA GLN A 356 -8.12 -4.32 -0.42
C GLN A 356 -7.33 -3.48 -1.43
N LYS A 357 -6.18 -2.99 -0.99
CA LYS A 357 -5.30 -2.15 -1.80
C LYS A 357 -3.87 -2.31 -1.31
N LEU A 358 -2.92 -2.01 -2.19
CA LEU A 358 -1.55 -1.81 -1.75
C LEU A 358 -1.46 -0.45 -1.07
N GLU A 359 -0.91 -0.44 0.14
CA GLU A 359 -0.83 0.80 0.90
C GLU A 359 0.30 1.71 0.38
N ASP A 360 0.18 3.01 0.67
CA ASP A 360 1.24 3.99 0.51
C ASP A 360 2.54 3.48 1.19
N PRO A 361 3.72 3.50 0.53
CA PRO A 361 4.98 3.04 1.11
C PRO A 361 5.34 3.74 2.44
N ARG A 362 4.80 4.93 2.70
CA ARG A 362 4.93 5.62 4.00
C ARG A 362 4.27 4.85 5.14
N PHE A 363 3.16 4.15 4.90
CA PHE A 363 2.53 3.30 5.91
C PHE A 363 3.47 2.16 6.32
N LEU A 364 4.03 1.45 5.34
CA LEU A 364 4.95 0.34 5.58
C LEU A 364 6.24 0.80 6.27
N TYR A 365 6.75 1.98 5.91
CA TYR A 365 7.85 2.62 6.64
C TYR A 365 7.53 2.83 8.12
N TRP A 366 6.36 3.40 8.45
CA TRP A 366 6.01 3.58 9.86
C TRP A 366 5.69 2.27 10.57
N ALA A 367 5.13 1.27 9.89
CA ALA A 367 4.94 -0.06 10.45
C ALA A 367 6.28 -0.71 10.83
N ASP A 368 7.29 -0.60 9.97
CA ASP A 368 8.65 -1.06 10.26
C ASP A 368 9.25 -0.33 11.47
N ARG A 369 9.12 1.00 11.52
CA ARG A 369 9.72 1.85 12.56
C ARG A 369 9.03 1.71 13.91
N MET A 370 7.73 1.47 13.92
CA MET A 370 6.92 1.39 15.14
C MET A 370 6.75 -0.04 15.64
N GLY A 371 7.22 -1.05 14.91
CA GLY A 371 7.07 -2.45 15.27
C GLY A 371 5.62 -2.90 15.15
N PHE A 372 5.14 -3.01 13.92
CA PHE A 372 3.76 -3.35 13.61
C PHE A 372 3.74 -4.39 12.49
N LEU A 373 2.98 -5.48 12.67
CA LEU A 373 2.89 -6.55 11.69
C LEU A 373 1.87 -6.19 10.60
N VAL A 374 2.16 -6.58 9.36
CA VAL A 374 1.31 -6.27 8.22
C VAL A 374 1.02 -7.53 7.42
N SER A 375 -0.26 -7.79 7.16
CA SER A 375 -0.72 -8.64 6.06
C SER A 375 -1.01 -7.72 4.88
N SER A 376 -0.19 -7.83 3.83
CA SER A 376 -0.31 -7.00 2.64
C SER A 376 -1.22 -7.66 1.62
N GLU A 377 -2.19 -6.91 1.10
CA GLU A 377 -3.21 -7.41 0.19
C GLU A 377 -3.26 -6.63 -1.12
N MET A 378 -3.53 -7.34 -2.22
CA MET A 378 -3.68 -6.73 -3.52
C MET A 378 -5.11 -6.25 -3.76
N ALA A 379 -5.28 -5.17 -4.52
CA ALA A 379 -6.58 -4.81 -5.07
C ALA A 379 -7.05 -5.90 -6.06
N ASN A 380 -8.26 -6.42 -5.90
CA ASN A 380 -8.81 -7.44 -6.82
C ASN A 380 -9.78 -6.81 -7.83
N ALA A 381 -9.93 -7.47 -8.98
CA ALA A 381 -11.02 -7.18 -9.90
C ALA A 381 -12.29 -7.87 -9.40
N TYR A 382 -13.45 -7.60 -9.99
CA TYR A 382 -14.68 -8.32 -9.64
C TYR A 382 -14.95 -9.50 -10.59
N LEU A 383 -14.52 -9.38 -11.85
CA LEU A 383 -14.74 -10.38 -12.89
C LEU A 383 -13.43 -10.98 -13.39
N PHE A 384 -13.53 -12.21 -13.91
CA PHE A 384 -12.43 -12.96 -14.50
C PHE A 384 -12.45 -12.88 -16.03
N ASP A 385 -11.32 -12.56 -16.63
CA ASP A 385 -11.01 -12.79 -18.05
C ASP A 385 -9.50 -12.89 -18.27
N ASP A 386 -9.06 -13.13 -19.51
CA ASP A 386 -7.63 -13.20 -19.84
C ASP A 386 -6.93 -11.85 -19.67
N GLY A 387 -7.66 -10.74 -19.81
CA GLY A 387 -7.16 -9.38 -19.57
C GLY A 387 -6.84 -9.14 -18.10
N TYR A 388 -7.74 -9.54 -17.21
CA TYR A 388 -7.56 -9.51 -15.75
C TYR A 388 -6.33 -10.32 -15.34
N VAL A 389 -6.22 -11.59 -15.78
CA VAL A 389 -5.07 -12.44 -15.45
C VAL A 389 -3.76 -11.73 -15.78
N GLN A 390 -3.66 -11.13 -16.96
CA GLN A 390 -2.47 -10.39 -17.39
C GLN A 390 -2.21 -9.11 -16.59
N ARG A 391 -3.25 -8.31 -16.33
CA ARG A 391 -3.15 -7.04 -15.57
C ARG A 391 -2.75 -7.31 -14.12
N PHE A 392 -3.49 -8.19 -13.47
CA PHE A 392 -3.29 -8.56 -12.07
C PHE A 392 -1.90 -9.16 -11.85
N THR A 393 -1.49 -10.12 -12.68
CA THR A 393 -0.19 -10.78 -12.52
C THR A 393 0.97 -9.78 -12.66
N ARG A 394 0.91 -8.85 -13.63
CA ARG A 394 1.95 -7.81 -13.77
C ARG A 394 2.00 -6.90 -12.55
N GLU A 395 0.86 -6.33 -12.16
CA GLU A 395 0.79 -5.37 -11.06
C GLU A 395 1.16 -6.03 -9.72
N TRP A 396 0.82 -7.31 -9.52
CA TRP A 396 1.22 -8.08 -8.35
C TRP A 396 2.73 -8.31 -8.27
N MET A 397 3.40 -8.65 -9.38
CA MET A 397 4.86 -8.77 -9.40
C MET A 397 5.54 -7.43 -9.04
N ASP A 398 5.04 -6.33 -9.59
CA ASP A 398 5.55 -4.98 -9.31
C ASP A 398 5.32 -4.57 -7.84
N ALA A 399 4.18 -4.97 -7.26
CA ALA A 399 3.86 -4.77 -5.85
C ALA A 399 4.84 -5.48 -4.91
N MET A 400 5.09 -6.77 -5.18
CA MET A 400 6.03 -7.57 -4.40
C MET A 400 7.44 -6.99 -4.48
N GLU A 401 7.86 -6.54 -5.66
CA GLU A 401 9.15 -5.91 -5.87
C GLU A 401 9.29 -4.60 -5.07
N ARG A 402 8.25 -3.77 -5.05
CA ARG A 402 8.21 -2.52 -4.28
C ARG A 402 8.37 -2.77 -2.78
N ASP A 403 7.67 -3.79 -2.28
CA ASP A 403 7.45 -3.97 -0.84
C ASP A 403 8.33 -5.07 -0.20
N TYR A 404 9.14 -5.77 -0.99
CA TYR A 404 9.97 -6.91 -0.58
C TYR A 404 10.79 -6.68 0.70
N ASN A 405 11.36 -5.48 0.84
CA ASN A 405 12.35 -5.16 1.88
C ASN A 405 11.71 -4.84 3.25
N HIS A 406 10.39 -4.73 3.38
CA HIS A 406 9.74 -4.33 4.62
C HIS A 406 9.69 -5.48 5.65
N PRO A 407 10.37 -5.38 6.82
CA PRO A 407 10.27 -6.38 7.87
C PRO A 407 8.85 -6.48 8.47
N SER A 408 8.05 -5.41 8.45
CA SER A 408 6.67 -5.43 8.96
C SER A 408 5.75 -6.36 8.19
N ILE A 409 5.95 -6.52 6.88
CA ILE A 409 5.15 -7.46 6.08
C ILE A 409 5.52 -8.88 6.50
N ILE A 410 4.51 -9.63 6.93
CA ILE A 410 4.65 -11.02 7.32
C ILE A 410 3.74 -11.98 6.57
N ILE A 411 2.73 -11.48 5.84
CA ILE A 411 1.80 -12.29 5.05
C ILE A 411 1.53 -11.58 3.73
N TRP A 412 1.53 -12.34 2.64
CA TRP A 412 1.04 -11.90 1.33
C TRP A 412 -0.36 -12.45 1.05
N VAL A 413 -1.26 -11.57 0.63
CA VAL A 413 -2.64 -11.91 0.25
C VAL A 413 -2.91 -11.41 -1.18
N PRO A 414 -2.66 -12.23 -2.20
CA PRO A 414 -3.00 -11.86 -3.57
C PRO A 414 -4.50 -11.74 -3.82
N ILE A 415 -5.32 -12.70 -3.37
CA ILE A 415 -6.75 -12.77 -3.67
C ILE A 415 -7.56 -12.92 -2.39
N ASN A 416 -8.73 -12.28 -2.35
CA ASN A 416 -9.68 -12.32 -1.25
C ASN A 416 -11.09 -12.61 -1.76
N GLU A 417 -11.79 -13.48 -1.04
CA GLU A 417 -13.19 -13.85 -1.25
C GLU A 417 -13.55 -14.21 -2.71
N SER A 418 -12.59 -14.77 -3.44
CA SER A 418 -12.70 -15.16 -4.84
C SER A 418 -12.95 -13.96 -5.79
N TRP A 419 -12.62 -12.73 -5.39
CA TRP A 419 -12.74 -11.55 -6.25
C TRP A 419 -11.73 -11.66 -7.40
N GLY A 420 -12.23 -11.50 -8.63
CA GLY A 420 -11.45 -11.73 -9.84
C GLY A 420 -11.44 -13.20 -10.28
N VAL A 421 -11.91 -14.12 -9.44
CA VAL A 421 -12.12 -15.56 -9.72
C VAL A 421 -13.48 -16.06 -9.20
N PRO A 422 -14.61 -15.40 -9.55
CA PRO A 422 -15.89 -15.62 -8.89
C PRO A 422 -16.56 -16.98 -9.15
N ASN A 423 -16.02 -17.82 -10.03
CA ASN A 423 -16.55 -19.14 -10.34
C ASN A 423 -15.46 -20.21 -10.21
N LEU A 424 -15.25 -20.69 -8.99
CA LEU A 424 -14.26 -21.73 -8.68
C LEU A 424 -14.67 -23.15 -9.08
N HIS A 425 -15.76 -23.33 -9.84
CA HIS A 425 -15.99 -24.55 -10.62
C HIS A 425 -15.27 -24.52 -11.98
N ASP A 426 -14.83 -23.35 -12.46
CA ASP A 426 -14.02 -23.20 -13.66
C ASP A 426 -12.55 -23.54 -13.36
N PRO A 427 -11.96 -24.58 -13.99
CA PRO A 427 -10.57 -24.94 -13.78
C PRO A 427 -9.58 -23.80 -14.10
N ARG A 428 -9.93 -22.86 -15.01
CA ARG A 428 -9.06 -21.72 -15.31
C ARG A 428 -8.87 -20.80 -14.10
N GLN A 429 -9.95 -20.58 -13.36
CA GLN A 429 -9.95 -19.70 -12.19
C GLN A 429 -9.24 -20.36 -11.00
N GLN A 430 -9.44 -21.67 -10.81
CA GLN A 430 -8.66 -22.46 -9.84
C GLN A 430 -7.16 -22.46 -10.18
N ASN A 431 -6.81 -22.62 -11.46
CA ASN A 431 -5.41 -22.58 -11.90
C ASN A 431 -4.80 -21.19 -11.68
N HIS A 432 -5.56 -20.12 -11.87
CA HIS A 432 -5.09 -18.77 -11.60
C HIS A 432 -4.79 -18.54 -10.11
N LEU A 433 -5.65 -18.99 -9.18
CA LEU A 433 -5.35 -18.96 -7.74
C LEU A 433 -4.02 -19.64 -7.41
N LYS A 434 -3.82 -20.85 -7.95
CA LYS A 434 -2.59 -21.65 -7.73
C LYS A 434 -1.36 -21.02 -8.38
N GLU A 435 -1.52 -20.46 -9.59
CA GLU A 435 -0.46 -19.72 -10.29
C GLU A 435 0.01 -18.55 -9.43
N VAL A 436 -0.91 -17.73 -8.93
CA VAL A 436 -0.54 -16.55 -8.14
C VAL A 436 0.10 -16.94 -6.81
N TYR A 437 -0.39 -17.98 -6.12
CA TYR A 437 0.29 -18.53 -4.93
C TYR A 437 1.73 -18.96 -5.23
N THR A 438 1.93 -19.78 -6.27
CA THR A 438 3.26 -20.30 -6.62
C THR A 438 4.20 -19.21 -7.15
N LEU A 439 3.68 -18.24 -7.90
CA LEU A 439 4.41 -17.04 -8.31
C LEU A 439 4.88 -16.24 -7.10
N THR A 440 4.01 -16.04 -6.12
CA THR A 440 4.34 -15.29 -4.89
C THR A 440 5.52 -15.94 -4.18
N HIS A 441 5.50 -17.26 -3.95
CA HIS A 441 6.67 -17.96 -3.37
C HIS A 441 7.92 -17.95 -4.23
N SER A 442 7.77 -17.88 -5.56
CA SER A 442 8.91 -17.79 -6.47
C SER A 442 9.62 -16.43 -6.37
N MET A 443 8.87 -15.37 -6.06
CA MET A 443 9.40 -14.02 -5.88
C MET A 443 9.84 -13.75 -4.43
N ASP A 444 9.13 -14.30 -3.46
CA ASP A 444 9.44 -14.17 -2.04
C ASP A 444 9.18 -15.47 -1.26
N ALA A 445 10.26 -16.16 -0.92
CA ALA A 445 10.22 -17.38 -0.12
C ALA A 445 10.28 -17.12 1.40
N THR A 446 10.27 -15.86 1.85
CA THR A 446 10.53 -15.50 3.26
C THR A 446 9.26 -15.27 4.09
N ARG A 447 8.09 -15.33 3.44
CA ARG A 447 6.78 -15.00 4.04
C ARG A 447 5.71 -16.01 3.61
N PRO A 448 4.76 -16.34 4.50
CA PRO A 448 3.59 -17.13 4.13
C PRO A 448 2.65 -16.39 3.16
N VAL A 449 1.94 -17.19 2.37
CA VAL A 449 0.95 -16.74 1.38
C VAL A 449 -0.41 -17.36 1.68
N ILE A 450 -1.46 -16.53 1.60
CA ILE A 450 -2.86 -16.98 1.63
C ILE A 450 -3.38 -16.94 0.19
N ASP A 451 -3.73 -18.08 -0.40
CA ASP A 451 -4.16 -18.13 -1.82
C ASP A 451 -5.45 -17.37 -2.11
N ASN A 452 -6.48 -17.62 -1.29
CA ASN A 452 -7.78 -17.00 -1.38
C ASN A 452 -8.28 -16.70 0.02
N GLU A 453 -8.24 -15.44 0.40
CA GLU A 453 -8.53 -15.05 1.76
C GLU A 453 -10.03 -15.19 2.10
N GLY A 454 -10.29 -15.75 3.28
CA GLY A 454 -11.63 -15.92 3.86
C GLY A 454 -12.35 -17.21 3.49
N TRP A 455 -12.34 -17.60 2.21
CA TRP A 455 -13.17 -18.71 1.71
C TRP A 455 -12.58 -19.42 0.49
N GLU A 456 -13.18 -20.56 0.15
CA GLU A 456 -12.94 -21.27 -1.11
C GLU A 456 -11.44 -21.49 -1.42
N HIS A 457 -10.67 -21.87 -0.40
CA HIS A 457 -9.26 -22.20 -0.52
C HIS A 457 -9.02 -23.38 -1.48
N THR A 458 -7.89 -23.35 -2.18
CA THR A 458 -7.35 -24.54 -2.82
C THR A 458 -6.57 -25.39 -1.80
N ASP A 459 -5.77 -26.35 -2.27
CA ASP A 459 -4.80 -27.08 -1.43
C ASP A 459 -3.47 -26.33 -1.24
N MET A 460 -3.35 -25.13 -1.81
CA MET A 460 -2.15 -24.29 -1.78
C MET A 460 -2.38 -23.07 -0.90
N THR A 461 -2.23 -23.19 0.41
CA THR A 461 -2.21 -22.04 1.31
C THR A 461 -1.34 -22.33 2.52
N ASP A 462 -0.62 -21.33 3.00
CA ASP A 462 0.20 -21.45 4.20
C ASP A 462 -0.61 -21.18 5.47
N LEU A 463 -1.68 -20.39 5.37
CA LEU A 463 -2.64 -20.13 6.45
C LEU A 463 -4.06 -20.31 5.92
N PHE A 464 -4.85 -21.11 6.62
CA PHE A 464 -6.24 -21.36 6.27
C PHE A 464 -7.12 -20.26 6.84
N ALA A 465 -7.41 -19.25 6.03
CA ALA A 465 -8.16 -18.06 6.39
C ALA A 465 -9.67 -18.36 6.43
N LEU A 466 -10.37 -17.80 7.41
CA LEU A 466 -11.81 -17.95 7.58
C LEU A 466 -12.39 -16.61 7.99
N HIS A 467 -13.45 -16.16 7.32
CA HIS A 467 -14.25 -15.08 7.88
C HIS A 467 -15.41 -15.64 8.67
N ASP A 468 -15.89 -14.93 9.68
CA ASP A 468 -17.15 -15.27 10.34
C ASP A 468 -17.75 -14.10 11.11
N TYR A 469 -18.92 -13.67 10.66
CA TYR A 469 -19.65 -12.54 11.25
C TYR A 469 -20.73 -12.96 12.25
N ALA A 470 -20.52 -14.08 12.96
CA ALA A 470 -21.44 -14.58 13.97
C ALA A 470 -21.94 -13.49 14.94
N ARG A 471 -23.25 -13.51 15.23
CA ARG A 471 -23.90 -12.52 16.12
C ARG A 471 -23.42 -12.64 17.57
N THR A 472 -23.11 -13.86 18.03
CA THR A 472 -22.77 -14.16 19.43
C THR A 472 -21.57 -15.10 19.53
N GLY A 473 -20.88 -15.06 20.66
CA GLY A 473 -19.81 -15.98 20.98
C GLY A 473 -20.23 -17.44 20.95
N ASP A 474 -21.41 -17.78 21.47
CA ASP A 474 -21.89 -19.17 21.48
C ASP A 474 -22.05 -19.75 20.07
N LEU A 475 -22.59 -18.97 19.13
CA LEU A 475 -22.71 -19.40 17.74
C LEU A 475 -21.34 -19.64 17.10
N LEU A 476 -20.37 -18.74 17.35
CA LEU A 476 -19.01 -18.86 16.86
C LEU A 476 -18.33 -20.09 17.45
N TYR A 477 -18.41 -20.28 18.77
CA TYR A 477 -17.83 -21.41 19.48
C TYR A 477 -18.43 -22.73 19.00
N GLU A 478 -19.75 -22.85 18.94
CA GLU A 478 -20.40 -24.09 18.51
C GLU A 478 -20.01 -24.49 17.09
N ARG A 479 -19.76 -23.51 16.21
CA ARG A 479 -19.28 -23.76 14.85
C ARG A 479 -17.84 -24.30 14.83
N TYR A 480 -16.94 -23.75 15.65
CA TYR A 480 -15.50 -24.01 15.56
C TYR A 480 -14.89 -24.81 16.73
N LYS A 481 -15.67 -25.26 17.72
CA LYS A 481 -15.18 -26.01 18.91
C LYS A 481 -14.43 -27.32 18.59
N ASP A 482 -14.62 -27.86 17.39
CA ASP A 482 -13.99 -29.09 16.92
C ASP A 482 -12.86 -28.84 15.92
N LEU A 483 -12.55 -27.58 15.62
CA LEU A 483 -11.47 -27.17 14.71
C LEU A 483 -10.12 -27.71 15.21
N GLY A 484 -9.28 -28.19 14.29
CA GLY A 484 -7.98 -28.80 14.59
C GLY A 484 -8.04 -30.23 15.15
N LYS A 485 -9.23 -30.80 15.41
CA LYS A 485 -9.35 -32.22 15.81
C LYS A 485 -9.26 -33.12 14.58
N ALA A 486 -8.57 -34.25 14.73
CA ALA A 486 -8.39 -35.22 13.66
C ALA A 486 -9.75 -35.72 13.10
N GLY A 487 -9.91 -35.68 11.78
CA GLY A 487 -11.13 -36.10 11.09
C GLY A 487 -12.28 -35.08 11.10
N THR A 488 -12.12 -33.92 11.75
CA THR A 488 -13.10 -32.84 11.68
C THR A 488 -13.01 -32.14 10.32
N LYS A 489 -14.16 -31.95 9.67
CA LYS A 489 -14.26 -31.12 8.46
C LYS A 489 -14.20 -29.64 8.84
N VAL A 490 -13.57 -28.83 8.00
CA VAL A 490 -13.62 -27.37 8.14
C VAL A 490 -15.09 -26.91 8.05
N PRO A 491 -15.62 -26.20 9.06
CA PRO A 491 -17.00 -25.74 9.05
C PRO A 491 -17.28 -24.77 7.90
N SER A 492 -18.52 -24.72 7.45
CA SER A 492 -19.04 -23.66 6.58
C SER A 492 -20.00 -22.77 7.38
N ASN A 493 -20.04 -21.49 7.06
CA ASN A 493 -20.99 -20.51 7.61
C ASN A 493 -21.88 -19.87 6.54
N GLY A 494 -22.06 -20.54 5.41
CA GLY A 494 -22.84 -20.05 4.27
C GLY A 494 -22.01 -19.95 2.98
N ARG A 495 -20.69 -19.86 3.10
CA ARG A 495 -19.74 -20.05 2.00
C ARG A 495 -18.91 -21.31 2.20
N ALA A 496 -18.50 -21.95 1.11
CA ALA A 496 -17.62 -23.12 1.18
C ALA A 496 -16.22 -22.68 1.62
N ALA A 497 -15.63 -23.39 2.58
CA ALA A 497 -14.26 -23.10 3.03
C ALA A 497 -13.21 -23.54 2.00
N LEU A 498 -13.54 -24.53 1.15
CA LEU A 498 -12.66 -25.10 0.13
C LEU A 498 -13.30 -24.96 -1.25
N ALA A 499 -12.48 -24.65 -2.25
CA ALA A 499 -12.86 -24.73 -3.65
C ALA A 499 -13.25 -26.16 -4.04
N PRO A 500 -14.17 -26.34 -5.01
CA PRO A 500 -14.59 -27.65 -5.48
C PRO A 500 -13.41 -28.55 -5.90
N GLY A 501 -13.34 -29.76 -5.30
CA GLY A 501 -12.31 -30.76 -5.62
C GLY A 501 -11.06 -30.70 -4.75
N TYR A 502 -10.95 -29.74 -3.83
CA TYR A 502 -9.80 -29.62 -2.92
C TYR A 502 -10.13 -30.13 -1.51
N ALA A 503 -9.06 -30.45 -0.78
CA ALA A 503 -9.11 -30.84 0.62
C ALA A 503 -8.22 -29.91 1.44
N TYR A 504 -8.58 -29.72 2.70
CA TYR A 504 -7.77 -28.98 3.65
C TYR A 504 -6.36 -29.58 3.75
N ASN A 505 -5.34 -28.74 3.60
CA ASN A 505 -3.95 -29.15 3.47
C ASN A 505 -3.20 -29.24 4.82
N GLY A 506 -3.86 -28.95 5.95
CA GLY A 506 -3.24 -28.98 7.28
C GLY A 506 -2.60 -27.65 7.72
N SER A 507 -2.75 -26.57 6.95
CA SER A 507 -2.26 -25.24 7.35
C SER A 507 -2.96 -24.68 8.60
N PRO A 508 -2.29 -23.90 9.46
CA PRO A 508 -2.90 -23.30 10.63
C PRO A 508 -4.15 -22.48 10.29
N PHE A 509 -5.18 -22.55 11.16
CA PHE A 509 -6.40 -21.78 10.96
C PHE A 509 -6.24 -20.33 11.43
N TYR A 510 -6.72 -19.38 10.63
CA TYR A 510 -6.67 -17.96 10.90
C TYR A 510 -8.06 -17.35 10.74
N LEU A 511 -8.64 -16.81 11.83
CA LEU A 511 -9.95 -16.15 11.78
C LEU A 511 -9.77 -14.72 11.25
N SER A 512 -9.69 -14.61 9.94
CA SER A 512 -9.09 -13.50 9.20
C SER A 512 -10.05 -12.34 8.89
N GLU A 513 -11.33 -12.50 9.21
CA GLU A 513 -12.30 -11.44 9.50
C GLU A 513 -13.36 -11.94 10.48
N PHE A 514 -13.71 -11.16 11.49
CA PHE A 514 -14.84 -11.43 12.37
C PHE A 514 -15.32 -10.15 13.06
N GLY A 515 -16.44 -10.27 13.77
CA GLY A 515 -17.00 -9.15 14.52
C GLY A 515 -17.90 -8.30 13.63
N GLY A 516 -17.38 -7.17 13.13
CA GLY A 516 -18.17 -6.26 12.33
C GLY A 516 -19.28 -5.55 13.13
N ILE A 517 -19.01 -5.25 14.41
CA ILE A 517 -20.02 -4.73 15.33
C ILE A 517 -20.23 -3.24 15.11
N ALA A 518 -21.40 -2.85 14.60
CA ALA A 518 -21.76 -1.44 14.49
C ALA A 518 -22.32 -0.88 15.79
N TYR A 519 -21.90 0.34 16.10
CA TYR A 519 -22.42 1.19 17.16
C TYR A 519 -22.27 2.64 16.71
N ILE A 520 -23.26 3.49 16.97
CA ILE A 520 -23.21 4.92 16.65
C ILE A 520 -23.01 5.69 17.95
N PRO A 521 -21.85 6.35 18.17
CA PRO A 521 -21.64 7.18 19.36
C PRO A 521 -22.66 8.30 19.49
N ALA A 522 -22.95 8.69 20.73
CA ALA A 522 -23.86 9.80 21.00
C ALA A 522 -23.34 11.10 20.33
N GLY A 523 -24.19 11.73 19.52
CA GLY A 523 -23.84 12.97 18.81
C GLY A 523 -23.00 12.80 17.54
N HIS A 524 -22.74 11.56 17.10
CA HIS A 524 -22.11 11.29 15.81
C HIS A 524 -23.18 11.01 14.75
N GLU A 525 -23.08 11.67 13.60
CA GLU A 525 -23.99 11.47 12.47
C GLU A 525 -23.37 10.50 11.48
N VAL A 526 -24.19 9.61 10.92
CA VAL A 526 -23.78 8.63 9.92
C VAL A 526 -24.73 8.68 8.72
N PRO A 527 -24.32 8.22 7.52
CA PRO A 527 -25.21 8.09 6.37
C PRO A 527 -26.48 7.31 6.68
N LYS A 528 -27.60 7.62 6.02
CA LYS A 528 -28.89 6.98 6.28
C LYS A 528 -28.89 5.47 6.01
N GLU A 529 -28.14 5.03 5.01
CA GLU A 529 -28.02 3.61 4.61
C GLU A 529 -26.91 2.89 5.40
N SER A 530 -26.47 3.45 6.52
CA SER A 530 -25.38 2.87 7.30
C SER A 530 -25.75 1.55 7.95
N TRP A 531 -24.79 0.64 8.01
CA TRP A 531 -25.00 -0.71 8.49
C TRP A 531 -23.75 -1.28 9.19
N GLY A 532 -23.97 -2.38 9.90
CA GLY A 532 -22.90 -3.24 10.41
C GLY A 532 -23.35 -4.69 10.44
N TYR A 533 -22.40 -5.59 10.64
CA TYR A 533 -22.65 -7.01 10.58
C TYR A 533 -23.55 -7.47 11.72
N SER A 534 -24.68 -8.04 11.34
CA SER A 534 -25.76 -8.43 12.24
C SER A 534 -26.40 -7.28 13.05
N GLY A 535 -26.48 -6.09 12.46
CA GLY A 535 -27.21 -4.94 12.97
C GLY A 535 -26.38 -3.96 13.82
N VAL A 536 -27.03 -2.86 14.23
CA VAL A 536 -26.42 -1.77 15.03
C VAL A 536 -26.79 -1.94 16.50
N GLU A 537 -25.77 -1.95 17.35
CA GLU A 537 -25.91 -2.03 18.81
C GLU A 537 -26.45 -0.72 19.39
N LYS A 538 -27.23 -0.83 20.46
CA LYS A 538 -27.91 0.33 21.08
C LYS A 538 -26.97 1.15 21.95
N THR A 539 -25.99 0.51 22.59
CA THR A 539 -25.06 1.15 23.53
C THR A 539 -23.65 0.63 23.31
N ALA A 540 -22.65 1.43 23.72
CA ALA A 540 -21.26 1.00 23.73
C ALA A 540 -21.07 -0.27 24.57
N ASP A 541 -21.77 -0.38 25.70
CA ASP A 541 -21.70 -1.55 26.59
C ASP A 541 -22.22 -2.82 25.91
N SER A 542 -23.33 -2.77 25.16
CA SER A 542 -23.85 -3.95 24.48
C SER A 542 -22.93 -4.41 23.34
N ALA A 543 -22.30 -3.45 22.64
CA ALA A 543 -21.28 -3.73 21.65
C ALA A 543 -20.02 -4.37 22.26
N LEU A 544 -19.53 -3.84 23.39
CA LEU A 544 -18.38 -4.40 24.11
C LEU A 544 -18.68 -5.77 24.71
N GLU A 545 -19.90 -6.00 25.21
CA GLU A 545 -20.34 -7.32 25.69
C GLU A 545 -20.36 -8.34 24.56
N ARG A 546 -20.89 -7.97 23.39
CA ARG A 546 -20.86 -8.81 22.19
C ARG A 546 -19.42 -9.11 21.76
N LEU A 547 -18.55 -8.10 21.72
CA LEU A 547 -17.13 -8.25 21.38
C LEU A 547 -16.45 -9.23 22.34
N ARG A 548 -16.65 -9.05 23.65
CA ARG A 548 -16.12 -9.94 24.69
C ARG A 548 -16.61 -11.38 24.53
N GLY A 549 -17.89 -11.56 24.17
CA GLY A 549 -18.45 -12.88 23.87
C GLY A 549 -17.73 -13.58 22.72
N LEU A 550 -17.46 -12.86 21.63
CA LEU A 550 -16.71 -13.41 20.48
C LEU A 550 -15.27 -13.78 20.84
N TYR A 551 -14.55 -12.91 21.55
CA TYR A 551 -13.18 -13.21 22.00
C TYR A 551 -13.12 -14.38 23.00
N ASN A 552 -14.10 -14.50 23.90
CA ASN A 552 -14.24 -15.68 24.76
C ASN A 552 -14.40 -16.98 23.96
N ALA A 553 -15.18 -16.94 22.88
CA ALA A 553 -15.36 -18.10 22.01
C ALA A 553 -14.06 -18.48 21.29
N ILE A 554 -13.34 -17.49 20.76
CA ILE A 554 -12.04 -17.69 20.08
C ILE A 554 -11.02 -18.27 21.06
N ALA A 555 -10.89 -17.71 22.27
CA ALA A 555 -9.94 -18.17 23.28
C ALA A 555 -10.15 -19.63 23.73
N ARG A 556 -11.37 -20.17 23.56
CA ARG A 556 -11.70 -21.57 23.87
C ARG A 556 -11.35 -22.55 22.75
N VAL A 557 -10.95 -22.07 21.57
CA VAL A 557 -10.60 -22.90 20.42
C VAL A 557 -9.09 -22.76 20.16
N PRO A 558 -8.26 -23.72 20.63
CA PRO A 558 -6.80 -23.59 20.58
C PRO A 558 -6.21 -23.72 19.17
N ALA A 559 -7.02 -24.06 18.16
CA ALA A 559 -6.58 -24.26 16.78
C ALA A 559 -6.35 -22.95 16.01
N TRP A 560 -6.76 -21.80 16.57
CA TRP A 560 -6.52 -20.51 15.93
C TRP A 560 -5.06 -20.09 16.08
N ALA A 561 -4.41 -19.81 14.94
CA ALA A 561 -3.10 -19.15 14.88
C ALA A 561 -3.20 -17.63 15.02
N GLY A 562 -4.41 -17.08 14.86
CA GLY A 562 -4.66 -15.66 14.99
C GLY A 562 -6.09 -15.26 14.65
N LEU A 563 -6.33 -13.96 14.73
CA LEU A 563 -7.58 -13.30 14.40
C LEU A 563 -7.34 -11.96 13.70
N CYS A 564 -8.36 -11.48 13.00
CA CYS A 564 -8.43 -10.13 12.45
C CYS A 564 -9.82 -9.53 12.68
N TYR A 565 -9.90 -8.50 13.52
CA TYR A 565 -11.19 -7.84 13.80
C TYR A 565 -11.57 -6.88 12.67
N THR A 566 -12.80 -6.99 12.15
CA THR A 566 -13.38 -6.04 11.20
C THR A 566 -14.15 -4.96 11.97
N GLN A 567 -13.73 -3.69 11.98
CA GLN A 567 -12.52 -3.07 11.38
C GLN A 567 -12.00 -1.89 12.22
N LEU A 568 -10.90 -1.23 11.81
CA LEU A 568 -10.28 -0.14 12.57
C LEU A 568 -11.14 1.13 12.60
N THR A 569 -11.60 1.60 11.44
CA THR A 569 -12.41 2.82 11.29
C THR A 569 -13.71 2.54 10.56
N ASP A 570 -14.75 3.31 10.85
CA ASP A 570 -15.92 3.39 9.98
C ASP A 570 -15.50 3.89 8.59
N VAL A 571 -16.14 3.37 7.54
CA VAL A 571 -15.90 3.78 6.16
C VAL A 571 -17.24 3.98 5.46
N GLU A 572 -17.58 5.25 5.24
CA GLU A 572 -18.83 5.67 4.58
C GLU A 572 -20.07 4.99 5.22
N GLN A 573 -20.80 4.15 4.48
CA GLN A 573 -21.97 3.42 5.00
C GLN A 573 -21.64 2.23 5.91
N GLU A 574 -20.39 1.78 5.98
CA GLU A 574 -19.98 0.66 6.82
C GLU A 574 -19.45 1.16 8.17
N ILE A 575 -20.28 1.06 9.22
CA ILE A 575 -20.07 1.74 10.52
C ILE A 575 -19.72 0.79 11.69
N ASN A 576 -18.99 -0.26 11.37
CA ASN A 576 -18.51 -1.33 12.25
C ASN A 576 -17.07 -1.14 12.77
N GLY A 577 -16.47 0.02 12.56
CA GLY A 577 -15.16 0.39 13.04
C GLY A 577 -15.08 0.47 14.56
N LEU A 578 -13.86 0.29 15.11
CA LEU A 578 -13.53 0.62 16.50
C LEU A 578 -13.40 2.13 16.72
N MET A 579 -13.14 2.87 15.65
CA MET A 579 -13.14 4.33 15.59
C MET A 579 -14.13 4.81 14.53
N THR A 580 -14.61 6.04 14.66
CA THR A 580 -15.34 6.73 13.61
C THR A 580 -14.45 7.00 12.40
N ASP A 581 -15.04 7.44 11.30
CA ASP A 581 -14.35 7.81 10.05
C ASP A 581 -13.32 8.93 10.28
N ASP A 582 -13.58 9.85 11.21
CA ASP A 582 -12.66 10.90 11.68
C ASP A 582 -11.72 10.45 12.82
N ARG A 583 -11.51 9.14 12.98
CA ARG A 583 -10.52 8.51 13.87
C ARG A 583 -10.75 8.73 15.37
N LYS A 584 -11.99 9.01 15.79
CA LYS A 584 -12.36 9.08 17.22
C LYS A 584 -12.74 7.69 17.74
N PRO A 585 -12.18 7.23 18.87
CA PRO A 585 -12.57 5.97 19.47
C PRO A 585 -14.07 5.90 19.79
N LYS A 586 -14.72 4.82 19.39
CA LYS A 586 -16.14 4.55 19.67
C LYS A 586 -16.34 3.86 21.02
N PHE A 587 -15.27 3.30 21.56
CA PHE A 587 -15.22 2.53 22.80
C PHE A 587 -14.04 2.99 23.67
N ASP A 588 -14.07 2.66 24.96
CA ASP A 588 -12.90 2.79 25.83
C ASP A 588 -11.77 1.88 25.31
N VAL A 589 -10.63 2.49 24.97
CA VAL A 589 -9.46 1.81 24.41
C VAL A 589 -8.91 0.72 25.34
N ASN A 590 -8.91 0.96 26.66
CA ASN A 590 -8.48 -0.04 27.63
C ASN A 590 -9.46 -1.19 27.75
N ALA A 591 -10.76 -0.95 27.57
CA ALA A 591 -11.76 -2.02 27.55
C ALA A 591 -11.58 -2.91 26.31
N VAL A 592 -11.32 -2.33 25.13
CA VAL A 592 -10.99 -3.09 23.92
C VAL A 592 -9.70 -3.88 24.11
N LYS A 593 -8.67 -3.25 24.67
CA LYS A 593 -7.40 -3.93 25.00
C LYS A 593 -7.58 -5.11 25.94
N ALA A 594 -8.35 -4.95 27.01
CA ALA A 594 -8.62 -6.02 27.96
C ALA A 594 -9.33 -7.22 27.29
N ILE A 595 -10.18 -6.97 26.28
CA ILE A 595 -10.80 -8.03 25.48
C ILE A 595 -9.77 -8.70 24.56
N ASN A 596 -8.93 -7.92 23.87
CA ASN A 596 -7.84 -8.44 23.04
C ASN A 596 -6.83 -9.30 23.81
N ASP A 597 -6.58 -8.97 25.08
CA ASP A 597 -5.65 -9.70 25.95
C ASP A 597 -6.18 -11.08 26.39
N MET A 598 -7.45 -11.41 26.09
CA MET A 598 -8.06 -12.72 26.39
C MET A 598 -7.55 -13.86 25.50
N VAL A 599 -6.99 -13.54 24.33
CA VAL A 599 -6.36 -14.50 23.41
C VAL A 599 -4.83 -14.32 23.46
N GLN A 600 -4.05 -15.41 23.38
CA GLN A 600 -2.58 -15.36 23.50
C GLN A 600 -1.89 -16.35 22.57
#